data_AF-A0A952SH33-F1
#
_entry.id   AF-A0A952SH33-F1
#
_cell.length_a   1.000
_cell.length_b   1.000
_cell.length_c   1.000
_cell.angle_alpha   90.00
_cell.angle_beta   90.00
_cell.angle_gamma   90.00
#
_symmetry.space_group_name_H-M   'P 1'
#
loop_
_entity.id
_entity.type
_entity.pdbx_description
1 polymer ?
#
loop_
_entity_poly.entity_id
_entity_poly.type
_entity_poly.pdbx_seq_one_letter_code
_entity_poly.pdbx_strand_id
1 'polypeptide(L)'
;MSDSMKGVVLVGHGGIPKDCPQELVTKLKRLEGQRRAAKEPPSQEELELDQKIRRWPRTKATDPYQSGLEAVGATLRAHLNGVLFATAYNEFCAPTLEEAVEDLVKQGATSITVLTTMFTPGGSHSEVEIPEILDHLRPLYPTVELRYAWPFDLQLIAKTLSEQLRSWS
;
A
#
# COMPACT_ATOMS: atom_id res chain seq x y z
N MET A 1 -31.87 -2.15 -7.11
CA MET A 1 -30.60 -1.57 -6.62
C MET A 1 -29.70 -2.75 -6.33
N SER A 2 -28.77 -3.08 -7.23
CA SER A 2 -27.78 -4.12 -6.93
C SER A 2 -26.96 -3.62 -5.76
N ASP A 3 -26.86 -4.42 -4.71
CA ASP A 3 -26.02 -4.09 -3.55
C ASP A 3 -24.61 -3.83 -4.06
N SER A 4 -24.07 -2.62 -3.84
CA SER A 4 -22.75 -2.27 -4.38
C SER A 4 -21.71 -3.01 -3.55
N MET A 5 -20.98 -3.93 -4.19
CA MET A 5 -19.92 -4.65 -3.51
C MET A 5 -18.78 -3.68 -3.22
N LYS A 6 -18.49 -3.47 -1.94
CA LYS A 6 -17.47 -2.53 -1.49
C LYS A 6 -16.15 -3.24 -1.26
N GLY A 7 -15.07 -2.55 -1.57
CA GLY A 7 -13.69 -2.95 -1.29
C GLY A 7 -12.96 -1.90 -0.45
N VAL A 8 -12.01 -2.34 0.36
CA VAL A 8 -11.06 -1.49 1.07
C VAL A 8 -9.65 -2.00 0.80
N VAL A 9 -8.74 -1.09 0.45
CA VAL A 9 -7.30 -1.36 0.38
C VAL A 9 -6.60 -0.59 1.49
N LEU A 10 -5.92 -1.30 2.40
CA LEU A 10 -5.02 -0.68 3.38
C LEU A 10 -3.60 -0.65 2.82
N VAL A 11 -3.11 0.55 2.52
CA VAL A 11 -1.75 0.76 2.01
C VAL A 11 -0.80 1.06 3.16
N GLY A 12 0.35 0.40 3.18
CA GLY A 12 1.48 0.78 4.01
C GLY A 12 2.75 0.94 3.19
N HIS A 13 3.83 1.35 3.85
CA HIS A 13 5.17 1.13 3.29
C HIS A 13 5.42 -0.37 3.16
N GLY A 14 6.43 -0.77 2.40
CA GLY A 14 6.98 -2.11 2.51
C GLY A 14 8.40 -2.10 3.06
N GLY A 15 8.75 -3.19 3.73
CA GLY A 15 10.10 -3.43 4.21
C GLY A 15 10.92 -4.23 3.20
N ILE A 16 12.24 -4.07 3.27
CA ILE A 16 13.16 -5.02 2.67
C ILE A 16 13.35 -6.17 3.68
N PRO A 17 13.10 -7.44 3.32
CA PRO A 17 13.34 -8.56 4.21
C PRO A 17 14.81 -8.63 4.63
N LYS A 18 15.09 -8.96 5.89
CA LYS A 18 16.46 -8.99 6.45
C LYS A 18 17.40 -9.97 5.74
N ASP A 19 16.84 -11.01 5.15
CA ASP A 19 17.55 -12.06 4.41
C ASP A 19 17.56 -11.81 2.88
N CYS A 20 16.98 -10.70 2.41
CA CYS A 20 17.10 -10.29 1.01
C CYS A 20 18.56 -9.87 0.72
N PRO A 21 19.20 -10.42 -0.32
CA PRO A 21 20.58 -10.09 -0.65
C PRO A 21 20.78 -8.59 -0.88
N GLN A 22 21.71 -8.00 -0.11
CA GLN A 22 21.99 -6.56 -0.15
C GLN A 22 22.40 -6.09 -1.55
N GLU A 23 23.06 -6.92 -2.34
CA GLU A 23 23.46 -6.61 -3.72
C GLU A 23 22.27 -6.34 -4.64
N LEU A 24 21.16 -7.07 -4.46
CA LEU A 24 19.93 -6.85 -5.23
C LEU A 24 19.33 -5.48 -4.90
N VAL A 25 19.24 -5.16 -3.61
CA VAL A 25 18.71 -3.88 -3.12
C VAL A 25 19.57 -2.72 -3.61
N THR A 26 20.89 -2.84 -3.47
CA THR A 26 21.84 -1.82 -3.92
C THR A 26 21.75 -1.61 -5.42
N LYS A 27 21.63 -2.70 -6.19
CA LYS A 27 21.44 -2.63 -7.65
C LYS A 27 20.12 -1.94 -8.01
N LEU A 28 19.02 -2.25 -7.33
CA LEU A 28 17.73 -1.60 -7.56
C LEU A 28 17.83 -0.09 -7.31
N LYS A 29 18.31 0.32 -6.14
CA LYS A 29 18.46 1.74 -5.79
C LYS A 29 19.35 2.50 -6.77
N ARG A 30 20.39 1.85 -7.29
CA ARG A 30 21.25 2.44 -8.34
C ARG A 30 20.48 2.67 -9.63
N LEU A 31 19.68 1.69 -10.09
CA LEU A 31 18.85 1.81 -11.29
C LEU A 31 17.80 2.91 -11.12
N GLU A 32 17.09 2.94 -9.99
CA GLU A 32 16.11 3.99 -9.68
C GLU A 32 16.75 5.38 -9.66
N GLY A 33 17.94 5.51 -9.07
CA GLY A 33 18.69 6.76 -9.05
C GLY A 33 19.09 7.23 -10.45
N GLN A 34 19.59 6.32 -11.29
CA GLN A 34 19.93 6.61 -12.69
C GLN A 34 18.71 7.06 -13.49
N ARG A 35 17.59 6.33 -13.34
CA ARG A 35 16.33 6.68 -13.97
C ARG A 35 15.83 8.07 -13.56
N ARG A 36 15.78 8.36 -12.26
CA ARG A 36 15.29 9.65 -11.75
C ARG A 36 16.16 10.80 -12.26
N ALA A 37 17.48 10.61 -12.34
CA ALA A 37 18.39 11.59 -12.90
C ALA A 37 18.16 11.81 -14.41
N ALA A 38 17.88 10.74 -15.16
CA ALA A 38 17.61 10.79 -16.60
C ALA A 38 16.17 11.24 -16.95
N LYS A 39 15.23 11.21 -15.99
CA LYS A 39 13.78 11.41 -16.20
C LYS A 39 13.18 10.44 -17.22
N GLU A 40 13.69 9.21 -17.23
CA GLU A 40 13.24 8.14 -18.11
C GLU A 40 12.23 7.22 -17.40
N PRO A 41 11.47 6.41 -18.14
CA PRO A 41 10.69 5.31 -17.56
C PRO A 41 11.61 4.21 -17.00
N PRO A 42 11.11 3.36 -16.08
CA PRO A 42 11.84 2.21 -15.55
C PRO A 42 12.23 1.22 -16.65
N SER A 43 13.49 0.80 -16.60
CA SER A 43 14.02 -0.23 -17.49
C SER A 43 13.42 -1.59 -17.15
N GLN A 44 13.41 -2.52 -18.10
CA GLN A 44 12.95 -3.89 -17.87
C GLN A 44 13.74 -4.56 -16.72
N GLU A 45 15.05 -4.33 -16.65
CA GLU A 45 15.90 -4.86 -15.56
C GLU A 45 15.51 -4.29 -14.19
N GLU A 46 15.17 -2.99 -14.12
CA GLU A 46 14.68 -2.36 -12.89
C GLU A 46 13.35 -2.97 -12.44
N LEU A 47 12.40 -3.12 -13.37
CA LEU A 47 11.08 -3.70 -13.09
C LEU A 47 11.19 -5.15 -12.61
N GLU A 48 12.00 -5.97 -13.26
CA GLU A 48 12.22 -7.36 -12.85
C GLU A 48 12.86 -7.47 -11.46
N LEU A 49 13.82 -6.58 -11.18
CA LEU A 49 14.51 -6.56 -9.90
C LEU A 49 13.61 -6.06 -8.76
N ASP A 50 12.81 -5.02 -9.00
CA ASP A 50 11.79 -4.55 -8.07
C ASP A 50 10.78 -5.67 -7.77
N GLN A 51 10.23 -6.30 -8.80
CA GLN A 51 9.31 -7.43 -8.64
C GLN A 51 9.93 -8.59 -7.85
N LYS A 52 11.20 -8.89 -8.08
CA LYS A 52 11.93 -9.93 -7.34
C LYS A 52 12.06 -9.58 -5.85
N ILE A 53 12.35 -8.33 -5.51
CA ILE A 53 12.46 -7.88 -4.12
C ILE A 53 11.08 -7.85 -3.46
N ARG A 54 10.05 -7.32 -4.14
CA ARG A 54 8.67 -7.30 -3.65
C ARG A 54 8.15 -8.68 -3.28
N ARG A 55 8.41 -9.66 -4.13
CA ARG A 55 8.00 -11.06 -3.94
C ARG A 55 9.03 -11.94 -3.22
N TRP A 56 10.07 -11.34 -2.63
CA TRP A 56 11.02 -12.09 -1.81
C TRP A 56 10.29 -12.81 -0.67
N PRO A 57 10.61 -14.09 -0.36
CA PRO A 57 9.95 -14.82 0.72
C PRO A 57 10.05 -14.08 2.06
N ARG A 58 8.92 -14.04 2.79
CA ARG A 58 8.80 -13.30 4.05
C ARG A 58 8.29 -14.19 5.16
N THR A 59 8.80 -13.92 6.36
CA THR A 59 8.32 -14.46 7.62
C THR A 59 8.26 -13.32 8.63
N LYS A 60 7.58 -13.52 9.76
CA LYS A 60 7.60 -12.54 10.87
C LYS A 60 9.01 -12.20 11.37
N ALA A 61 9.97 -13.12 11.22
CA ALA A 61 11.35 -12.89 11.64
C ALA A 61 12.14 -12.03 10.63
N THR A 62 11.95 -12.31 9.33
CA THR A 62 12.67 -11.64 8.23
C THR A 62 12.04 -10.32 7.84
N ASP A 63 10.72 -10.17 7.98
CA ASP A 63 9.97 -8.93 7.76
C ASP A 63 8.89 -8.72 8.84
N PRO A 64 9.28 -8.20 10.02
CA PRO A 64 8.33 -7.88 11.07
C PRO A 64 7.44 -6.68 10.71
N TYR A 65 7.84 -5.83 9.77
CA TYR A 65 7.06 -4.66 9.37
C TYR A 65 5.81 -5.08 8.60
N GLN A 66 5.98 -5.91 7.57
CA GLN A 66 4.85 -6.50 6.84
C GLN A 66 3.91 -7.24 7.81
N SER A 67 4.47 -8.07 8.70
CA SER A 67 3.66 -8.79 9.70
C SER A 67 2.88 -7.85 10.62
N GLY A 68 3.44 -6.69 10.97
CA GLY A 68 2.78 -5.66 11.76
C GLY A 68 1.63 -5.00 10.99
N LEU A 69 1.85 -4.64 9.73
CA LEU A 69 0.83 -4.06 8.87
C LEU A 69 -0.33 -5.04 8.63
N GLU A 70 -0.03 -6.30 8.35
CA GLU A 70 -1.04 -7.36 8.18
C GLU A 70 -1.86 -7.56 9.46
N ALA A 71 -1.26 -7.45 10.64
CA ALA A 71 -1.99 -7.53 11.91
C ALA A 71 -2.96 -6.36 12.12
N VAL A 72 -2.54 -5.14 11.76
CA VAL A 72 -3.42 -3.96 11.72
C VAL A 72 -4.54 -4.17 10.71
N GLY A 73 -4.22 -4.66 9.51
CA GLY A 73 -5.17 -4.96 8.45
C GLY A 73 -6.21 -6.00 8.87
N ALA A 74 -5.79 -7.09 9.52
CA ALA A 74 -6.68 -8.11 10.06
C ALA A 74 -7.63 -7.55 11.12
N THR A 75 -7.13 -6.67 11.99
CA THR A 75 -7.94 -6.00 13.02
C THR A 75 -8.95 -5.06 12.36
N LEU A 76 -8.54 -4.25 11.39
CA LEU A 76 -9.43 -3.37 10.64
C LEU A 76 -10.51 -4.16 9.91
N ARG A 77 -10.14 -5.21 9.18
CA ARG A 77 -11.05 -6.08 8.40
C ARG A 77 -12.18 -6.64 9.26
N ALA A 78 -11.92 -7.00 10.51
CA ALA A 78 -12.93 -7.50 11.44
C ALA A 78 -14.08 -6.50 11.71
N HIS A 79 -13.86 -5.20 11.46
CA HIS A 79 -14.85 -4.14 11.65
C HIS A 79 -15.62 -3.77 10.36
N LEU A 80 -15.26 -4.35 9.21
CA LEU A 80 -15.79 -3.94 7.90
C LEU A 80 -16.98 -4.77 7.38
N ASN A 81 -17.45 -5.78 8.13
CA ASN A 81 -18.71 -6.52 7.87
C ASN A 81 -19.06 -6.77 6.39
N GLY A 82 -18.42 -7.77 5.77
CA GLY A 82 -18.76 -8.22 4.40
C GLY A 82 -18.14 -7.39 3.27
N VAL A 83 -17.41 -6.32 3.59
CA VAL A 83 -16.58 -5.56 2.64
C VAL A 83 -15.35 -6.39 2.24
N LEU A 84 -15.04 -6.41 0.95
CA LEU A 84 -13.82 -7.02 0.43
C LEU A 84 -12.60 -6.22 0.93
N PHE A 85 -11.51 -6.91 1.25
CA PHE A 85 -10.36 -6.26 1.90
C PHE A 85 -9.04 -6.79 1.34
N ALA A 86 -8.11 -5.88 1.04
CA ALA A 86 -6.75 -6.18 0.66
C ALA A 86 -5.75 -5.26 1.39
N THR A 87 -4.53 -5.75 1.59
CA THR A 87 -3.38 -4.93 1.94
C THR A 87 -2.59 -4.60 0.67
N ALA A 88 -1.84 -3.50 0.67
CA ALA A 88 -0.96 -3.12 -0.42
C ALA A 88 0.26 -2.37 0.09
N TYR A 89 1.33 -2.35 -0.71
CA TYR A 89 2.63 -1.83 -0.30
C TYR A 89 3.21 -0.86 -1.34
N ASN A 90 3.63 0.34 -0.90
CA ASN A 90 4.21 1.35 -1.80
C ASN A 90 5.53 0.87 -2.45
N GLU A 91 6.38 0.20 -1.68
CA GLU A 91 7.75 -0.13 -2.05
C GLU A 91 8.15 -1.50 -1.50
N PHE A 92 9.11 -2.16 -2.14
CA PHE A 92 9.82 -3.35 -1.65
C PHE A 92 9.00 -4.57 -1.22
N CYS A 93 7.67 -4.53 -1.19
CA CYS A 93 6.77 -5.62 -0.81
C CYS A 93 5.62 -5.71 -1.82
N ALA A 94 5.00 -6.89 -1.87
CA ALA A 94 3.83 -7.20 -2.67
C ALA A 94 2.65 -7.58 -1.74
N PRO A 95 1.40 -7.36 -2.17
CA PRO A 95 1.00 -6.82 -3.48
C PRO A 95 1.17 -5.28 -3.59
N THR A 96 1.28 -4.76 -4.81
CA THR A 96 1.19 -3.31 -5.06
C THR A 96 -0.25 -2.82 -4.95
N LEU A 97 -0.46 -1.49 -4.97
CA LEU A 97 -1.81 -0.93 -4.96
C LEU A 97 -2.60 -1.33 -6.22
N GLU A 98 -1.95 -1.36 -7.38
CA GLU A 98 -2.53 -1.81 -8.64
C GLU A 98 -2.98 -3.28 -8.55
N GLU A 99 -2.12 -4.17 -8.04
CA GLU A 99 -2.45 -5.58 -7.87
C GLU A 99 -3.62 -5.78 -6.89
N ALA A 100 -3.62 -5.04 -5.76
CA ALA A 100 -4.70 -5.11 -4.78
C ALA A 100 -6.03 -4.60 -5.33
N VAL A 101 -6.02 -3.50 -6.09
CA VAL A 101 -7.23 -2.98 -6.75
C VAL A 101 -7.74 -3.98 -7.79
N GLU A 102 -6.85 -4.50 -8.65
CA GLU A 102 -7.22 -5.49 -9.67
C GLU A 102 -7.86 -6.74 -9.04
N ASP A 103 -7.30 -7.24 -7.94
CA ASP A 103 -7.84 -8.40 -7.23
C ASP A 103 -9.25 -8.13 -6.66
N LEU A 104 -9.46 -6.97 -6.03
CA LEU A 104 -10.79 -6.60 -5.53
C LEU A 104 -11.81 -6.40 -6.67
N VAL A 105 -11.40 -5.85 -7.80
CA VAL A 105 -12.26 -5.73 -9.00
C VAL A 105 -12.65 -7.11 -9.52
N LYS A 106 -11.72 -8.06 -9.60
CA LYS A 106 -12.00 -9.46 -10.01
C LYS A 106 -12.97 -10.16 -9.05
N GLN A 107 -12.94 -9.82 -7.77
CA GLN A 107 -13.89 -10.29 -6.77
C GLN A 107 -15.26 -9.60 -6.85
N GLY A 108 -15.43 -8.62 -7.75
CA GLY A 108 -16.70 -7.97 -8.03
C GLY A 108 -16.91 -6.62 -7.33
N ALA A 109 -15.86 -6.04 -6.72
CA ALA A 109 -15.97 -4.71 -6.11
C ALA A 109 -16.39 -3.65 -7.15
N THR A 110 -17.44 -2.90 -6.85
CA THR A 110 -17.92 -1.77 -7.65
C THR A 110 -17.55 -0.41 -7.05
N SER A 111 -17.07 -0.39 -5.80
CA SER A 111 -16.54 0.79 -5.12
C SER A 111 -15.40 0.36 -4.21
N ILE A 112 -14.22 0.95 -4.35
CA ILE A 112 -13.01 0.64 -3.59
C ILE A 112 -12.53 1.93 -2.90
N THR A 113 -12.38 1.87 -1.58
CA THR A 113 -11.75 2.95 -0.80
C THR A 113 -10.33 2.56 -0.41
N VAL A 114 -9.36 3.37 -0.80
CA VAL A 114 -7.97 3.25 -0.40
C VAL A 114 -7.74 4.05 0.88
N LEU A 115 -7.07 3.44 1.84
CA LEU A 115 -6.63 4.00 3.12
C LEU A 115 -5.12 3.85 3.23
N THR A 116 -4.46 4.65 4.07
CA THR A 116 -3.02 4.49 4.34
C THR A 116 -2.69 4.54 5.82
N THR A 117 -1.64 3.83 6.24
CA THR A 117 -1.07 3.95 7.59
C THR A 117 -0.15 5.17 7.77
N MET A 118 0.11 5.92 6.69
CA MET A 118 0.95 7.11 6.69
C MET A 118 0.13 8.34 7.07
N PHE A 119 -0.25 8.47 8.35
CA PHE A 119 -1.30 9.38 8.79
C PHE A 119 -0.98 10.88 8.67
N THR A 120 0.29 11.25 8.61
CA THR A 120 0.73 12.65 8.66
C THR A 120 0.92 13.24 7.26
N PRO A 121 0.40 14.45 6.99
CA PRO A 121 0.72 15.20 5.77
C PRO A 121 2.23 15.46 5.61
N GLY A 122 2.66 15.66 4.37
CA GLY A 122 4.04 15.94 3.94
C GLY A 122 4.81 14.74 3.40
N GLY A 123 4.22 13.54 3.35
CA GLY A 123 4.84 12.32 2.81
C GLY A 123 4.53 12.10 1.32
N SER A 124 5.55 11.82 0.50
CA SER A 124 5.36 11.61 -0.95
C SER A 124 4.46 10.41 -1.27
N HIS A 125 4.58 9.32 -0.52
CA HIS A 125 3.77 8.13 -0.76
C HIS A 125 2.27 8.40 -0.59
N SER A 126 1.87 9.11 0.47
CA SER A 126 0.46 9.40 0.75
C SER A 126 -0.08 10.56 -0.08
N GLU A 127 0.71 11.60 -0.37
CA GLU A 127 0.23 12.80 -1.04
C GLU A 127 0.38 12.79 -2.56
N VAL A 128 1.32 12.01 -3.09
CA VAL A 128 1.66 12.02 -4.52
C VAL A 128 1.45 10.65 -5.14
N GLU A 129 2.14 9.63 -4.62
CA GLU A 129 2.19 8.33 -5.31
C GLU A 129 0.84 7.59 -5.30
N ILE A 130 0.15 7.50 -4.15
CA ILE A 130 -1.17 6.85 -4.11
C ILE A 130 -2.19 7.56 -5.02
N PRO A 131 -2.36 8.90 -4.98
CA PRO A 131 -3.18 9.62 -5.93
C PRO A 131 -2.81 9.37 -7.40
N GLU A 132 -1.52 9.41 -7.76
CA GLU A 132 -1.07 9.17 -9.13
C GLU A 132 -1.42 7.76 -9.59
N ILE A 133 -1.14 6.72 -8.79
CA ILE A 133 -1.52 5.34 -9.12
C ILE A 133 -3.03 5.24 -9.34
N LEU A 134 -3.80 5.85 -8.43
CA LEU A 134 -5.26 5.88 -8.51
C LEU A 134 -5.76 6.56 -9.80
N ASP A 135 -5.12 7.64 -10.23
CA ASP A 135 -5.44 8.32 -11.49
C ASP A 135 -5.15 7.45 -12.72
N HIS A 136 -4.09 6.65 -12.68
CA HIS A 136 -3.80 5.65 -13.72
C HIS A 136 -4.80 4.48 -13.74
N LEU A 137 -5.34 4.08 -12.58
CA LEU A 137 -6.28 2.96 -12.47
C LEU A 137 -7.73 3.31 -12.88
N ARG A 138 -8.16 4.57 -12.71
CA ARG A 138 -9.53 5.03 -13.09
C ARG A 138 -9.90 4.73 -14.54
N PRO A 139 -9.07 5.04 -15.56
CA PRO A 139 -9.41 4.71 -16.94
C PRO A 139 -9.42 3.20 -17.23
N LEU A 140 -8.69 2.39 -16.45
CA LEU A 140 -8.67 0.93 -16.58
C LEU A 140 -9.94 0.28 -16.03
N TYR A 141 -10.54 0.89 -15.00
CA TYR A 141 -11.75 0.40 -14.32
C TYR A 141 -12.87 1.44 -14.29
N PRO A 142 -13.41 1.88 -15.45
CA PRO A 142 -14.35 3.00 -15.52
C PRO A 142 -15.70 2.75 -14.83
N THR A 143 -16.03 1.49 -14.53
CA THR A 143 -17.26 1.09 -13.82
C THR A 143 -17.05 0.90 -12.32
N VAL A 144 -15.83 1.09 -11.82
CA VAL A 144 -15.47 0.92 -10.41
C VAL A 144 -15.16 2.28 -9.83
N GLU A 145 -15.87 2.65 -8.77
CA GLU A 145 -15.59 3.89 -8.07
C GLU A 145 -14.32 3.74 -7.21
N LEU A 146 -13.28 4.51 -7.52
CA LEU A 146 -12.03 4.52 -6.74
C LEU A 146 -11.96 5.79 -5.88
N ARG A 147 -11.96 5.62 -4.56
CA ARG A 147 -11.85 6.71 -3.57
C ARG A 147 -10.56 6.59 -2.79
N TYR A 148 -10.02 7.73 -2.38
CA TYR A 148 -8.90 7.79 -1.45
C TYR A 148 -9.32 8.55 -0.20
N ALA A 149 -9.27 7.90 0.96
CA ALA A 149 -9.65 8.51 2.24
C ALA A 149 -8.47 9.29 2.83
N TRP A 150 -8.16 10.42 2.21
CA TRP A 150 -7.03 11.29 2.54
C TRP A 150 -7.39 12.76 2.29
N PRO A 151 -6.87 13.73 3.08
CA PRO A 151 -6.04 13.55 4.28
C PRO A 151 -6.84 13.06 5.50
N PHE A 152 -6.14 12.54 6.52
CA PHE A 152 -6.75 12.20 7.80
C PHE A 152 -7.08 13.46 8.61
N ASP A 153 -8.18 13.41 9.37
CA ASP A 153 -8.48 14.43 10.38
C ASP A 153 -7.43 14.37 11.50
N LEU A 154 -6.71 15.48 11.68
CA LEU A 154 -5.67 15.60 12.70
C LEU A 154 -6.21 15.42 14.13
N GLN A 155 -7.48 15.74 14.39
CA GLN A 155 -8.11 15.50 15.69
C GLN A 155 -8.25 13.99 15.97
N LEU A 156 -8.54 13.18 14.95
CA LEU A 156 -8.63 11.72 15.11
C LEU A 156 -7.26 11.10 15.42
N ILE A 157 -6.21 11.58 14.75
CA ILE A 157 -4.83 11.16 15.03
C ILE A 157 -4.44 11.55 16.47
N ALA A 158 -4.64 12.82 16.84
CA ALA A 158 -4.31 13.32 18.18
C ALA A 158 -5.08 12.56 19.29
N LYS A 159 -6.35 12.23 19.03
CA LYS A 159 -7.16 11.40 19.93
C LYS A 159 -6.57 10.00 20.10
N THR A 160 -6.18 9.34 19.01
CA THR A 160 -5.56 8.01 19.04
C THR A 160 -4.27 8.00 19.86
N LEU A 161 -3.40 9.01 19.67
CA LEU A 161 -2.18 9.18 20.45
C LEU A 161 -2.46 9.45 21.94
N SER A 162 -3.50 10.22 22.23
CA SER A 162 -3.92 10.52 23.61
C SER A 162 -4.48 9.28 24.32
N GLU A 163 -5.27 8.46 23.63
CA GLU A 163 -5.77 7.18 24.15
C GLU A 163 -4.61 6.21 24.42
N GLN A 164 -3.63 6.15 23.51
CA GLN A 164 -2.42 5.38 23.75
C GLN A 164 -1.72 5.88 25.01
N LEU A 165 -1.42 7.18 25.15
CA LEU A 165 -0.75 7.71 26.35
C LEU A 165 -1.47 7.33 27.66
N ARG A 166 -2.80 7.40 27.67
CA ARG A 166 -3.63 7.02 28.85
C ARG A 166 -3.52 5.54 29.20
N SER A 167 -3.34 4.65 28.23
CA SER A 167 -3.18 3.22 28.49
C SER A 167 -1.85 2.84 29.17
N TRP A 168 -0.92 3.80 29.29
CA TRP A 168 0.39 3.63 29.95
C TRP A 168 0.56 4.52 31.19
N SER A 169 -0.52 5.18 31.64
CA SER A 169 -0.58 5.97 32.87
C SER A 169 -1.38 5.22 33.93
#